data_AF-A0A7Y5W8G3-F1
#
_entry.id   AF-A0A7Y5W8G3-F1
#
_cell.length_a   1.000
_cell.length_b   1.000
_cell.length_c   1.000
_cell.angle_alpha   90.00
_cell.angle_beta   90.00
_cell.angle_gamma   90.00
#
_symmetry.space_group_name_H-M   'P 1'
#
loop_
_entity.id
_entity.type
_entity.pdbx_description
1 polymer ?
#
loop_
_entity_poly.entity_id
_entity_poly.type
_entity_poly.pdbx_seq_one_letter_code
_entity_poly.pdbx_strand_id
1 'polypeptide(L)'
;MHSLRTLASVALIAVVGLLGGCRGEPKVVDYARDYPALRQGETVNIQVFRRPTEIELTNTTARAFGPCTLWLNARYSRPLDGLGVGQTLVLPLAEFRDINSEAFRGGGFFATDTPDRLVLAQIETKDDTGASRLLGLIVVSHVDDEAK
;
A
#
# COMPACT_ATOMS: atom_id res chain seq x y z
N MET A 1 -41.33 34.52 -25.92
CA MET A 1 -41.06 33.91 -24.60
C MET A 1 -40.45 32.50 -24.66
N HIS A 2 -40.07 31.96 -25.82
CA HIS A 2 -39.38 30.64 -25.92
C HIS A 2 -37.84 30.76 -25.95
N SER A 3 -37.25 31.83 -26.48
CA SER A 3 -35.77 31.98 -26.57
C SER A 3 -35.05 32.26 -25.25
N LEU A 4 -35.76 32.75 -24.22
CA LEU A 4 -35.12 33.07 -22.92
C LEU A 4 -34.89 31.83 -22.06
N ARG A 5 -35.68 30.75 -22.27
CA ARG A 5 -35.61 29.51 -21.50
C ARG A 5 -34.49 28.60 -22.00
N THR A 6 -34.17 28.64 -23.29
CA THR A 6 -33.10 27.84 -23.92
C THR A 6 -31.70 28.34 -23.56
N LEU A 7 -31.51 29.65 -23.39
CA LEU A 7 -30.21 30.24 -23.01
C LEU A 7 -29.79 29.87 -21.58
N ALA A 8 -30.74 29.76 -20.65
CA ALA A 8 -30.47 29.40 -19.26
C ALA A 8 -30.01 27.94 -19.10
N SER A 9 -30.49 27.02 -19.95
CA SER A 9 -30.14 25.60 -19.89
C SER A 9 -28.74 25.29 -20.41
N VAL A 10 -28.23 26.05 -21.38
CA VAL A 10 -26.88 25.86 -21.93
C VAL A 10 -25.80 26.38 -20.97
N ALA A 11 -26.08 27.47 -20.25
CA ALA A 11 -25.16 28.03 -19.27
C ALA A 11 -24.92 27.10 -18.06
N LEU A 12 -25.92 26.30 -17.67
CA LEU A 12 -25.81 25.39 -16.52
C LEU A 12 -24.92 24.17 -16.81
N ILE A 13 -24.91 23.68 -18.05
CA ILE A 13 -24.09 22.52 -18.47
C ILE A 13 -22.59 22.89 -18.52
N ALA A 14 -22.27 24.14 -18.92
CA ALA A 14 -20.89 24.62 -18.98
C ALA A 14 -20.23 24.76 -17.60
N VAL A 15 -21.00 25.07 -16.54
CA VAL A 15 -20.48 25.21 -15.17
C VAL A 15 -20.21 23.85 -14.52
N VAL A 16 -21.00 22.81 -14.84
CA VAL A 16 -20.80 21.46 -14.28
C VAL A 16 -19.58 20.75 -14.88
N GLY A 17 -19.21 21.05 -16.14
CA GLY A 17 -18.01 20.49 -16.78
C GLY A 17 -16.68 20.95 -16.18
N LEU A 18 -16.67 22.09 -15.48
CA LEU A 18 -15.48 22.65 -14.81
C LEU A 18 -15.25 22.07 -13.40
N LEU A 19 -16.18 21.25 -12.89
CA LEU A 19 -16.03 20.52 -11.62
C LEU A 19 -15.45 19.11 -11.80
N GLY A 20 -14.92 18.79 -12.99
CA GLY A 20 -14.12 17.59 -13.21
C GLY A 20 -12.85 17.66 -12.37
N GLY A 21 -12.86 17.03 -11.20
CA GLY A 21 -11.72 17.00 -10.29
C GLY A 21 -10.51 16.36 -10.96
N CYS A 22 -9.48 17.17 -11.24
CA CYS A 22 -8.18 16.66 -11.65
C CYS A 22 -7.58 15.87 -10.49
N ARG A 23 -7.62 14.54 -10.57
CA ARG A 23 -6.82 13.68 -9.71
C ARG A 23 -5.36 13.79 -10.17
N GLY A 24 -4.45 14.12 -9.25
CA GLY A 24 -3.02 14.21 -9.55
C GLY A 24 -2.47 12.85 -10.00
N GLU A 25 -1.58 12.85 -10.99
CA GLU A 25 -0.94 11.63 -11.49
C GLU A 25 0.01 11.04 -10.43
N PRO A 26 0.05 9.70 -10.24
CA PRO A 26 0.96 9.07 -9.30
C PRO A 26 2.43 9.36 -9.63
N LYS A 27 3.26 9.52 -8.60
CA LYS A 27 4.72 9.61 -8.76
C LYS A 27 5.26 8.24 -9.17
N VAL A 28 5.71 8.13 -10.42
CA VAL A 28 6.33 6.91 -10.97
C VAL A 28 7.57 6.52 -10.18
N VAL A 29 7.70 5.23 -9.86
CA VAL A 29 8.89 4.62 -9.27
C VAL A 29 9.36 3.45 -10.14
N ASP A 30 10.65 3.13 -10.08
CA ASP A 30 11.28 2.06 -10.87
C ASP A 30 11.02 0.65 -10.31
N TYR A 31 10.74 0.55 -9.01
CA TYR A 31 10.50 -0.73 -8.34
C TYR A 31 9.04 -1.21 -8.40
N ALA A 32 8.12 -0.40 -8.95
CA ALA A 32 6.73 -0.79 -9.14
C ALA A 32 6.66 -1.97 -10.13
N ARG A 33 6.17 -3.11 -9.66
CA ARG A 33 6.05 -4.33 -10.47
C ARG A 33 4.89 -5.20 -10.03
N ASP A 34 4.52 -6.13 -10.89
CA ASP A 34 3.57 -7.20 -10.57
C ASP A 34 4.00 -8.01 -9.34
N TYR A 35 3.00 -8.42 -8.58
CA TYR A 35 3.18 -9.39 -7.50
C TYR A 35 3.78 -10.69 -8.06
N PRO A 36 4.79 -11.29 -7.40
CA PRO A 36 5.48 -12.45 -7.93
C PRO A 36 4.56 -13.65 -8.06
N ALA A 37 4.70 -14.40 -9.15
CA ALA A 37 4.04 -15.69 -9.35
C ALA A 37 4.68 -16.81 -8.49
N LEU A 38 4.86 -16.55 -7.20
CA LEU A 38 5.41 -17.46 -6.20
C LEU A 38 4.30 -17.93 -5.27
N ARG A 39 4.33 -19.20 -4.89
CA ARG A 39 3.48 -19.67 -3.78
C ARG A 39 4.09 -19.21 -2.46
N GLN A 40 3.25 -18.74 -1.56
CA GLN A 40 3.69 -18.45 -0.19
C GLN A 40 4.17 -19.76 0.47
N GLY A 41 5.34 -19.70 1.08
CA GLY A 41 5.90 -20.74 1.92
C GLY A 41 5.44 -20.60 3.37
N GLU A 42 6.37 -20.77 4.30
CA GLU A 42 6.10 -20.63 5.74
C GLU A 42 5.72 -19.19 6.14
N THR A 43 5.02 -19.08 7.26
CA THR A 43 4.80 -17.81 7.96
C THR A 43 5.83 -17.69 9.06
N VAL A 44 6.64 -16.63 9.03
CA VAL A 44 7.65 -16.37 10.06
C VAL A 44 7.06 -15.53 11.18
N ASN A 45 7.59 -15.71 12.40
CA ASN A 45 7.15 -14.94 13.56
C ASN A 45 7.74 -13.52 13.52
N ILE A 46 7.16 -12.68 12.66
CA ILE A 46 7.41 -11.25 12.53
C ILE A 46 6.03 -10.60 12.49
N GLN A 47 5.75 -9.78 13.50
CA GLN A 47 4.48 -9.08 13.60
C GLN A 47 4.57 -7.74 12.90
N VAL A 48 3.56 -7.43 12.08
CA VAL A 48 3.39 -6.16 11.39
C VAL A 48 2.20 -5.46 12.04
N PHE A 49 2.50 -4.43 12.82
CA PHE A 49 1.51 -3.58 13.46
C PHE A 49 1.09 -2.48 12.49
N ARG A 50 -0.21 -2.40 12.22
CA ARG A 50 -0.78 -1.29 11.45
C ARG A 50 -0.91 -0.06 12.35
N ARG A 51 -0.32 1.06 11.92
CA ARG A 51 -0.58 2.40 12.44
C ARG A 51 -1.38 3.19 11.37
N PRO A 52 -1.89 4.40 11.69
CA PRO A 52 -2.67 5.18 10.71
C PRO A 52 -1.93 5.40 9.39
N THR A 53 -0.67 5.87 9.41
CA THR A 53 0.06 6.25 8.19
C THR A 53 1.31 5.40 7.92
N GLU A 54 1.58 4.43 8.78
CA GLU A 54 2.80 3.62 8.75
C GLU A 54 2.52 2.19 9.23
N ILE A 55 3.50 1.31 9.01
CA ILE A 55 3.57 0.00 9.64
C ILE A 55 4.82 -0.08 10.49
N GLU A 56 4.73 -0.81 11.58
CA GLU A 56 5.85 -1.11 12.46
C GLU A 56 6.03 -2.62 12.51
N LEU A 57 7.27 -3.09 12.32
CA LEU A 57 7.59 -4.51 12.41
C LEU A 57 8.95 -4.72 13.05
N THR A 58 9.09 -5.81 13.80
CA THR A 58 10.34 -6.22 14.41
C THR A 58 10.65 -7.65 14.01
N ASN A 59 11.87 -7.91 13.55
CA ASN A 59 12.31 -9.26 13.25
C ASN A 59 12.64 -10.01 14.54
N THR A 60 11.65 -10.70 15.08
CA THR A 60 11.79 -11.54 16.28
C THR A 60 12.29 -12.96 15.98
N THR A 61 12.71 -13.24 14.75
CA THR A 61 13.26 -14.53 14.35
C THR A 61 14.77 -14.60 14.54
N ALA A 62 15.35 -15.80 14.48
CA ALA A 62 16.81 -15.99 14.47
C ALA A 62 17.45 -15.80 13.08
N ARG A 63 16.67 -15.38 12.07
CA ARG A 63 17.11 -15.24 10.68
C ARG A 63 17.16 -13.77 10.29
N ALA A 64 18.29 -13.31 9.77
CA ALA A 64 18.38 -12.02 9.10
C ALA A 64 17.94 -12.14 7.64
N PHE A 65 17.33 -11.08 7.12
CA PHE A 65 17.03 -10.94 5.70
C PHE A 65 17.99 -9.92 5.10
N GLY A 66 18.67 -10.30 4.01
CA GLY A 66 19.37 -9.35 3.15
C GLY A 66 18.37 -8.54 2.30
N PRO A 67 18.82 -7.95 1.17
CA PRO A 67 17.94 -7.21 0.28
C PRO A 67 16.71 -8.02 -0.10
N CYS A 68 15.53 -7.47 0.17
CA CYS A 68 14.26 -8.16 0.02
C CYS A 68 13.15 -7.17 -0.40
N THR A 69 11.97 -7.68 -0.74
CA THR A 69 10.79 -6.85 -1.02
C THR A 69 9.70 -7.17 -0.02
N LEU A 70 9.18 -6.14 0.65
CA LEU A 70 8.00 -6.27 1.50
C LEU A 70 6.75 -6.02 0.66
N TRP A 71 5.84 -6.99 0.69
CA TRP A 71 4.57 -6.98 -0.02
C TRP A 71 3.42 -6.81 0.97
N LEU A 72 2.50 -5.89 0.66
CA LEU A 72 1.24 -5.69 1.36
C LEU A 72 0.08 -6.06 0.44
N ASN A 73 -0.87 -6.83 0.95
CA ASN A 73 -2.09 -7.25 0.25
C ASN A 73 -1.86 -7.88 -1.13
N ALA A 74 -0.70 -8.53 -1.33
CA ALA A 74 -0.29 -9.07 -2.62
C ALA A 74 -0.41 -8.07 -3.79
N ARG A 75 -0.24 -6.77 -3.51
CA ARG A 75 -0.43 -5.69 -4.49
C ARG A 75 0.63 -4.61 -4.36
N TYR A 76 0.88 -4.14 -3.14
CA TYR A 76 1.78 -3.03 -2.91
C TYR A 76 3.13 -3.53 -2.45
N SER A 77 4.20 -3.01 -3.04
CA SER A 77 5.58 -3.43 -2.78
C SER A 77 6.43 -2.28 -2.27
N ARG A 78 7.44 -2.61 -1.46
CA ARG A 78 8.53 -1.71 -1.09
C ARG A 78 9.83 -2.53 -0.95
N PRO A 79 10.86 -2.24 -1.75
CA PRO A 79 12.19 -2.81 -1.54
C PRO A 79 12.77 -2.40 -0.18
N LEU A 80 13.53 -3.32 0.43
CA LEU A 80 14.27 -3.12 1.67
C LEU A 80 15.72 -3.52 1.44
N ASP A 81 16.66 -2.76 2.02
CA ASP A 81 18.07 -3.14 2.04
C ASP A 81 18.31 -4.41 2.86
N GLY A 82 17.43 -4.65 3.85
CA GLY A 82 17.41 -5.85 4.66
C GLY A 82 16.61 -5.65 5.95
N LEU A 83 16.55 -6.71 6.72
CA LEU A 83 15.91 -6.75 8.04
C LEU A 83 16.71 -7.69 8.95
N GLY A 84 17.58 -7.11 9.78
CA GLY A 84 18.42 -7.81 10.73
C GLY A 84 17.64 -8.44 11.89
N VAL A 85 18.26 -9.39 12.59
CA VAL A 85 17.68 -10.01 13.80
C VAL A 85 17.50 -8.95 14.89
N GLY A 86 16.31 -8.86 15.47
CA GLY A 86 15.95 -7.87 16.48
C GLY A 86 15.76 -6.44 15.94
N GLN A 87 15.95 -6.21 14.64
CA GLN A 87 15.76 -4.89 14.05
C GLN A 87 14.28 -4.55 13.96
N THR A 88 13.93 -3.34 14.38
CA THR A 88 12.61 -2.72 14.18
C THR A 88 12.67 -1.77 12.99
N LEU A 89 11.67 -1.85 12.11
CA LEU A 89 11.44 -0.90 11.04
C LEU A 89 10.09 -0.22 11.24
N VAL A 90 10.07 1.10 11.06
CA VAL A 90 8.87 1.93 10.97
C VAL A 90 8.81 2.46 9.54
N LEU A 91 7.83 2.00 8.77
CA LEU A 91 7.78 2.22 7.33
C LEU A 91 6.50 2.99 6.96
N PRO A 92 6.62 4.16 6.30
CA PRO A 92 5.45 4.89 5.83
C PRO A 92 4.66 4.09 4.80
N LEU A 93 3.35 3.98 4.98
CA LEU A 93 2.47 3.29 4.02
C LEU A 93 2.50 3.97 2.64
N ALA A 94 2.66 5.30 2.65
CA ALA A 94 2.78 6.11 1.44
C ALA A 94 4.06 5.85 0.62
N GLU A 95 4.95 4.93 1.03
CA GLU A 95 6.11 4.48 0.24
C GLU A 95 5.88 3.14 -0.47
N PHE A 96 4.80 2.43 -0.16
CA PHE A 96 4.44 1.20 -0.85
C PHE A 96 3.74 1.51 -2.16
N ARG A 97 4.09 0.79 -3.23
CA ARG A 97 3.62 1.07 -4.60
C ARG A 97 3.02 -0.16 -5.24
N ASP A 98 1.90 0.01 -5.92
CA ASP A 98 1.38 -1.02 -6.82
C ASP A 98 2.04 -0.94 -8.20
N ILE A 99 1.58 -1.79 -9.13
CA ILE A 99 2.07 -1.85 -10.52
C ILE A 99 1.97 -0.51 -11.26
N ASN A 100 1.00 0.32 -10.91
CA ASN A 100 0.76 1.62 -11.54
C ASN A 100 1.49 2.76 -10.79
N SER A 101 2.38 2.44 -9.86
CA SER A 101 2.99 3.39 -8.93
C SER A 101 1.99 4.11 -8.02
N GLU A 102 0.76 3.59 -7.85
CA GLU A 102 -0.17 4.13 -6.86
C GLU A 102 0.31 3.80 -5.45
N ALA A 103 0.21 4.76 -4.54
CA ALA A 103 0.59 4.58 -3.15
C ALA A 103 -0.48 3.80 -2.37
N PHE A 104 -0.06 3.00 -1.38
CA PHE A 104 -0.99 2.45 -0.40
C PHE A 104 -1.65 3.59 0.38
N ARG A 105 -2.98 3.59 0.46
CA ARG A 105 -3.74 4.64 1.16
C ARG A 105 -3.76 4.35 2.66
N GLY A 106 -2.81 4.93 3.39
CA GLY A 106 -2.75 4.78 4.84
C GLY A 106 -3.96 5.38 5.56
N GLY A 107 -4.50 6.49 5.03
CA GLY A 107 -5.49 7.31 5.71
C GLY A 107 -4.82 8.53 6.36
N GLY A 108 -5.36 8.98 7.49
CA GLY A 108 -4.91 10.17 8.20
C GLY A 108 -5.98 11.25 8.28
N PHE A 109 -5.77 12.24 9.14
CA PHE A 109 -6.78 13.26 9.46
C PHE A 109 -7.27 14.07 8.24
N PHE A 110 -6.39 14.26 7.25
CA PHE A 110 -6.68 15.00 6.01
C PHE A 110 -6.87 14.09 4.79
N ALA A 111 -7.02 12.77 4.99
CA ALA A 111 -7.22 11.86 3.87
C ALA A 111 -8.59 12.09 3.22
N THR A 112 -8.59 12.26 1.90
CA THR A 112 -9.80 12.40 1.09
C THR A 112 -10.34 11.06 0.60
N ASP A 113 -9.50 10.01 0.62
CA ASP A 113 -9.82 8.66 0.17
C ASP A 113 -10.00 7.71 1.35
N THR A 114 -10.85 6.70 1.17
CA THR A 114 -10.98 5.58 2.11
C THR A 114 -9.62 4.87 2.27
N PRO A 115 -9.14 4.66 3.51
CA PRO A 115 -7.90 3.93 3.76
C PRO A 115 -7.96 2.47 3.27
N ASP A 116 -6.87 1.98 2.71
CA ASP A 116 -6.71 0.57 2.40
C ASP A 116 -6.53 -0.22 3.71
N ARG A 117 -7.27 -1.31 3.87
CA ARG A 117 -7.09 -2.25 5.01
C ARG A 117 -5.83 -3.06 4.79
N LEU A 118 -5.01 -3.23 5.83
CA LEU A 118 -3.86 -4.14 5.78
C LEU A 118 -4.31 -5.51 6.27
N VAL A 119 -4.32 -6.52 5.38
CA VAL A 119 -4.79 -7.87 5.71
C VAL A 119 -3.75 -8.96 5.41
N LEU A 120 -2.73 -8.64 4.63
CA LEU A 120 -1.64 -9.55 4.28
C LEU A 120 -0.32 -8.78 4.22
N ALA A 121 0.73 -9.35 4.81
CA ALA A 121 2.09 -8.86 4.69
C ALA A 121 3.03 -10.05 4.44
N GLN A 122 3.95 -9.90 3.49
CA GLN A 122 4.85 -10.97 3.07
C GLN A 122 6.24 -10.41 2.70
N ILE A 123 7.29 -11.19 2.92
CA ILE A 123 8.65 -10.87 2.45
C ILE A 123 9.00 -11.78 1.28
N GLU A 124 9.32 -11.17 0.14
CA GLU A 124 10.01 -11.84 -0.97
C GLU A 124 11.52 -11.68 -0.77
N THR A 125 12.22 -12.80 -0.61
CA THR A 125 13.67 -12.84 -0.39
C THR A 125 14.29 -13.97 -1.19
N LYS A 126 15.61 -13.96 -1.34
CA LYS A 126 16.37 -15.13 -1.81
C LYS A 126 16.68 -16.06 -0.64
N ASP A 127 16.73 -17.37 -0.91
CA ASP A 127 17.31 -18.35 0.00
C ASP A 127 18.82 -18.53 -0.24
N ASP A 128 19.43 -19.44 0.51
CA ASP A 128 20.87 -19.70 0.44
C ASP A 128 21.31 -20.28 -0.92
N THR A 129 20.37 -20.80 -1.71
CA THR A 129 20.60 -21.27 -3.09
C THR A 129 20.40 -20.17 -4.13
N GLY A 130 19.95 -18.98 -3.71
CA GLY A 130 19.63 -17.85 -4.57
C GLY A 130 18.21 -17.86 -5.15
N ALA A 131 17.39 -18.86 -4.82
CA ALA A 131 16.02 -18.97 -5.30
C ALA A 131 15.09 -18.01 -4.55
N SER A 132 14.19 -17.35 -5.27
CA SER A 132 13.19 -16.47 -4.66
C SER A 132 12.17 -17.28 -3.86
N ARG A 133 11.87 -16.81 -2.65
CA ARG A 133 10.85 -17.34 -1.76
C ARG A 133 9.97 -16.22 -1.26
N LEU A 134 8.73 -16.57 -0.96
CA LEU A 134 7.75 -15.66 -0.40
C LEU A 134 7.31 -16.16 0.98
N LEU A 135 7.61 -15.40 2.02
CA LEU A 135 7.34 -15.76 3.42
C LEU A 135 6.18 -14.93 3.94
N GLY A 136 5.24 -15.56 4.63
CA GLY A 136 4.16 -14.86 5.30
C GLY A 136 4.65 -14.14 6.55
N LEU A 137 4.08 -12.96 6.84
CA LEU A 137 4.22 -12.27 8.12
C LEU A 137 2.87 -12.25 8.85
N ILE A 138 2.89 -11.90 10.14
CA ILE A 138 1.68 -11.84 10.97
C ILE A 138 1.19 -10.40 11.00
N VAL A 139 0.07 -10.10 10.33
CA VAL A 139 -0.57 -8.79 10.46
C VAL A 139 -1.36 -8.72 11.75
N VAL A 140 -1.06 -7.72 12.58
CA VAL A 140 -1.79 -7.43 13.81
C VAL A 140 -2.67 -6.21 13.56
N SER A 141 -3.97 -6.47 13.39
CA SER A 141 -5.00 -5.44 13.33
C SER A 141 -5.48 -5.11 14.75
N HIS A 142 -5.53 -3.82 15.10
CA HIS A 142 -6.23 -3.38 16.30
C HIS A 142 -7.74 -3.48 16.05
N VAL A 143 -8.48 -4.10 16.96
CA VAL A 143 -9.95 -4.22 16.89
C VAL A 143 -10.55 -2.91 17.43
N ASP A 144 -10.32 -1.82 16.71
CA ASP A 144 -11.04 -0.55 16.86
C ASP A 144 -11.71 -0.16 15.53
N ASP A 145 -12.03 -1.15 14.69
CA ASP A 145 -12.99 -1.01 13.58
C ASP A 145 -14.43 -0.92 14.18
N GLU A 146 -14.67 0.02 15.10
CA GLU A 146 -16.01 0.38 15.52
C GLU A 146 -16.69 1.12 14.36
N ALA A 147 -17.65 0.41 13.79
CA ALA A 147 -18.82 0.87 13.06
C ALA A 147 -19.09 2.39 13.14
N LYS A 148 -19.09 3.03 11.97
CA LYS A 148 -20.10 4.02 11.62
C LYS A 148 -20.31 4.12 10.12
#